data_AF-A0A937A957-F1
#
_entry.id   AF-A0A937A957-F1
#
_cell.length_a   1.000
_cell.length_b   1.000
_cell.length_c   1.000
_cell.angle_alpha   90.00
_cell.angle_beta   90.00
_cell.angle_gamma   90.00
#
_symmetry.space_group_name_H-M   'P 1'
#
loop_
_entity.id
_entity.type
_entity.pdbx_description
1 polymer ?
#
loop_
_entity_poly.entity_id
_entity_poly.type
_entity_poly.pdbx_seq_one_letter_code
_entity_poly.pdbx_strand_id
1 'polypeptide(L)'
;MKIGLKAERMPLEVNAMLLQLNSFYSEMGQKATTDFDETHAHSNEILNIWESTASQVYYQQDKDWFYRAEERRWITLNDNSGWRRIERVGKRIVRSELHVA
;
A
#
# COMPACT_ATOMS: atom_id res chain seq x y z
N MET A 1 9.22 16.92 26.95
CA MET A 1 9.13 18.32 26.49
C MET A 1 10.35 18.57 25.61
N LYS A 2 10.23 18.53 24.27
CA LYS A 2 11.36 18.79 23.36
C LYS A 2 11.49 20.30 23.20
N ILE A 3 12.58 20.86 23.71
CA ILE A 3 12.86 22.29 23.75
C ILE A 3 13.10 22.79 22.31
N GLY A 4 12.36 23.83 21.88
CA GLY A 4 12.65 24.59 20.65
C GLY A 4 11.58 24.61 19.56
N LEU A 5 10.59 23.71 19.58
CA LEU A 5 9.48 23.77 18.63
C LEU A 5 8.33 24.61 19.21
N LYS A 6 7.80 25.59 18.48
CA LYS A 6 6.54 26.28 18.81
C LYS A 6 5.37 25.32 18.56
N ALA A 7 5.32 24.22 19.32
CA ALA A 7 4.27 23.23 19.22
C ALA A 7 3.01 23.77 19.91
N GLU A 8 1.99 24.06 19.11
CA GLU A 8 0.68 24.43 19.61
C GLU A 8 -0.20 23.17 19.75
N ARG A 9 -1.21 23.24 20.61
CA ARG A 9 -2.12 22.11 20.82
C ARG A 9 -2.96 21.90 19.56
N MET A 10 -2.90 20.69 19.00
CA MET A 10 -3.71 20.32 17.85
C MET A 10 -5.21 20.37 18.20
N PRO A 11 -6.07 20.95 17.34
CA PRO A 11 -7.51 20.86 17.49
C PRO A 11 -7.99 19.41 17.54
N LEU A 12 -8.99 19.11 18.38
CA LEU A 12 -9.50 17.75 18.57
C LEU A 12 -10.05 17.14 17.27
N GLU A 13 -10.71 17.94 16.44
CA GLU A 13 -11.27 17.52 15.16
C GLU A 13 -10.18 17.06 14.18
N VAL A 14 -9.08 17.83 14.08
CA VAL A 14 -7.94 17.47 13.22
C VAL A 14 -7.30 16.16 13.71
N ASN A 15 -7.14 16.00 15.02
CA ASN A 15 -6.61 14.75 15.57
C ASN A 15 -7.51 13.55 15.25
N ALA A 16 -8.84 13.71 15.36
CA ALA A 16 -9.79 12.66 15.01
C ALA A 16 -9.70 12.28 13.52
N MET A 17 -9.60 13.27 12.62
CA MET A 17 -9.43 13.03 11.17
C MET A 17 -8.11 12.29 10.87
N LEU A 18 -7.01 12.66 11.53
CA LEU A 18 -5.72 11.99 11.34
C LEU A 18 -5.75 10.54 11.84
N LEU A 19 -6.42 10.25 12.95
CA LEU A 19 -6.61 8.89 13.43
C LEU A 19 -7.46 8.06 12.46
N GLN A 20 -8.51 8.66 11.90
CA GLN A 20 -9.35 8.01 10.90
C GLN A 20 -8.56 7.71 9.61
N LEU A 21 -7.77 8.68 9.14
CA LEU A 21 -6.88 8.50 7.99
C LEU A 21 -5.88 7.36 8.22
N ASN A 22 -5.28 7.31 9.41
CA ASN A 22 -4.37 6.24 9.79
C ASN A 22 -5.08 4.87 9.79
N SER A 23 -6.34 4.80 10.23
CA SER A 23 -7.13 3.57 10.17
C SER A 23 -7.29 3.08 8.73
N PHE A 24 -7.61 3.97 7.79
CA PHE A 24 -7.73 3.62 6.37
C PHE A 24 -6.42 3.12 5.77
N TYR A 25 -5.30 3.80 6.05
CA TYR A 25 -3.99 3.33 5.58
C TYR A 25 -3.57 2.01 6.20
N SER A 26 -3.88 1.81 7.49
CA SER A 26 -3.62 0.55 8.18
C SER A 26 -4.41 -0.60 7.57
N GLU A 27 -5.64 -0.36 7.13
CA GLU A 27 -6.46 -1.33 6.40
C GLU A 27 -5.90 -1.62 5.00
N MET A 28 -5.54 -0.59 4.24
CA MET A 28 -4.96 -0.74 2.90
C MET A 28 -3.62 -1.50 2.90
N GLY A 29 -2.79 -1.29 3.92
CA GLY A 29 -1.48 -1.93 4.06
C GLY A 29 -1.51 -3.29 4.77
N GLN A 30 -2.68 -3.87 5.05
CA GLN A 30 -2.74 -5.20 5.63
C GLN A 30 -2.17 -6.24 4.67
N LYS A 31 -1.56 -7.27 5.25
CA LYS A 31 -1.07 -8.41 4.49
C LYS A 31 -2.22 -9.10 3.78
N ALA A 32 -2.10 -9.25 2.48
CA ALA A 32 -3.06 -9.89 1.60
C ALA A 32 -2.33 -11.02 0.88
N THR A 33 -1.94 -12.05 1.64
CA THR A 33 -1.45 -13.30 1.07
C THR A 33 -2.64 -14.21 0.81
N THR A 34 -2.87 -14.57 -0.45
CA THR A 34 -3.90 -15.54 -0.87
C THR A 34 -3.24 -16.81 -1.40
N ASP A 35 -4.05 -17.84 -1.61
CA ASP A 35 -3.64 -19.06 -2.33
C ASP A 35 -2.37 -19.71 -1.76
N PHE A 36 -2.34 -19.85 -0.43
CA PHE A 36 -1.21 -20.47 0.27
C PHE A 36 -1.39 -21.99 0.35
N ASP A 37 -0.45 -22.74 -0.20
CA ASP A 37 -0.26 -24.17 0.02
C ASP A 37 1.21 -24.47 0.35
N GLU A 38 1.60 -25.75 0.43
CA GLU A 38 2.98 -26.14 0.75
C GLU A 38 4.02 -25.64 -0.27
N THR A 39 3.56 -25.26 -1.47
CA THR A 39 4.38 -24.93 -2.63
C THR A 39 4.05 -23.59 -3.29
N HIS A 40 2.90 -22.99 -3.03
CA HIS A 40 2.46 -21.73 -3.65
C HIS A 40 2.03 -20.72 -2.58
N ALA A 41 2.25 -19.45 -2.87
CA ALA A 41 1.61 -18.33 -2.17
C ALA A 41 1.52 -17.14 -3.11
N HIS A 42 0.44 -16.37 -3.03
CA HIS A 42 0.27 -15.14 -3.80
C HIS A 42 0.28 -13.94 -2.85
N SER A 43 1.16 -12.96 -3.08
CA SER A 43 1.20 -11.70 -2.32
C SER A 43 0.51 -10.60 -3.11
N ASN A 44 -0.45 -9.91 -2.48
CA ASN A 44 -1.20 -8.81 -3.09
C ASN A 44 -1.26 -7.56 -2.17
N GLU A 45 -0.11 -7.11 -1.67
CA GLU A 45 0.00 -6.13 -0.59
C GLU A 45 0.26 -4.72 -1.11
N ILE A 46 -0.31 -3.70 -0.47
CA ILE A 46 0.07 -2.29 -0.72
C ILE A 46 1.19 -1.90 0.25
N LEU A 47 2.37 -1.58 -0.28
CA LEU A 47 3.56 -1.32 0.54
C LEU A 47 3.81 0.17 0.79
N ASN A 48 3.43 1.03 -0.16
CA ASN A 48 3.63 2.47 -0.06
C ASN A 48 2.41 3.21 -0.61
N ILE A 49 2.02 4.29 0.05
CA ILE A 49 0.92 5.16 -0.37
C ILE A 49 1.41 6.60 -0.32
N TRP A 50 1.23 7.31 -1.43
CA TRP A 50 1.41 8.75 -1.56
C TRP A 50 0.08 9.35 -1.96
N GLU A 51 -0.47 10.19 -1.09
CA GLU A 51 -1.76 10.82 -1.33
C GLU A 51 -1.61 12.34 -1.45
N SER A 52 -2.36 12.90 -2.40
CA SER A 52 -2.49 14.33 -2.63
C SER A 52 -3.97 14.65 -2.90
N THR A 53 -4.28 15.94 -3.08
CA THR A 53 -5.65 16.35 -3.38
C THR A 53 -6.13 15.67 -4.66
N ALA A 54 -7.21 14.88 -4.54
CA ALA A 54 -7.88 14.16 -5.63
C ALA A 54 -7.03 13.09 -6.37
N SER A 55 -5.87 12.71 -5.84
CA SER A 55 -4.99 11.70 -6.43
C SER A 55 -4.28 10.89 -5.35
N GLN A 56 -4.19 9.58 -5.56
CA GLN A 56 -3.46 8.67 -4.70
C GLN A 56 -2.61 7.75 -5.57
N VAL A 57 -1.32 7.67 -5.27
CA VAL A 57 -0.36 6.78 -5.91
C VAL A 57 0.08 5.76 -4.88
N TYR A 58 0.10 4.49 -5.23
CA TYR A 58 0.55 3.45 -4.32
C TYR A 58 1.37 2.38 -5.03
N TYR A 59 2.28 1.77 -4.30
CA TYR A 59 3.02 0.61 -4.77
C TYR A 59 2.33 -0.65 -4.28
N GLN A 60 1.89 -1.47 -5.23
CA GLN A 60 1.27 -2.75 -4.95
C GLN A 60 2.26 -3.86 -5.31
N GLN A 61 2.55 -4.71 -4.33
CA GLN A 61 3.25 -5.96 -4.53
C GLN A 61 2.23 -7.01 -4.97
N ASP A 62 2.37 -7.49 -6.19
CA ASP A 62 1.53 -8.50 -6.81
C ASP A 62 2.48 -9.60 -7.33
N LYS A 63 2.73 -10.61 -6.49
CA LYS A 63 3.75 -11.64 -6.73
C LYS A 63 3.26 -13.04 -6.45
N ASP A 64 3.57 -13.94 -7.38
CA ASP A 64 3.48 -15.37 -7.18
C ASP A 64 4.79 -15.92 -6.62
N TRP A 65 4.67 -16.62 -5.50
CA TRP A 65 5.74 -17.35 -4.85
C TRP A 65 5.57 -18.84 -5.07
N PHE A 66 6.67 -19.48 -5.41
CA PHE A 66 6.75 -20.93 -5.52
C PHE A 66 7.89 -21.49 -4.66
N TYR A 67 7.60 -22.48 -3.83
CA TYR A 67 8.61 -23.15 -3.02
C TYR A 67 9.25 -24.28 -3.81
N ARG A 68 10.54 -24.11 -4.14
CA ARG A 68 11.34 -25.15 -4.79
C ARG A 68 12.02 -26.00 -3.72
N ALA A 69 11.50 -27.19 -3.48
CA ALA A 69 12.00 -28.11 -2.45
C ALA A 69 13.47 -28.54 -2.67
N GLU A 70 13.89 -28.73 -3.93
CA GLU A 70 15.27 -29.11 -4.29
C GLU A 70 16.31 -28.07 -3.84
N GLU A 71 15.95 -26.79 -3.95
CA GLU A 71 16.80 -25.66 -3.55
C GLU A 71 16.47 -25.15 -2.14
N ARG A 72 15.43 -25.71 -1.51
CA ARG A 72 14.86 -25.28 -0.22
C ARG A 72 14.60 -23.78 -0.16
N ARG A 73 14.10 -23.20 -1.26
CA ARG A 73 13.97 -21.75 -1.43
C ARG A 73 12.65 -21.37 -2.11
N TRP A 74 12.09 -20.23 -1.70
CA TRP A 74 11.02 -19.55 -2.42
C TRP A 74 11.58 -18.76 -3.60
N ILE A 75 11.01 -19.00 -4.78
CA ILE A 75 11.30 -18.27 -6.02
C ILE A 75 10.06 -17.49 -6.47
N THR A 76 10.29 -16.36 -7.12
CA THR A 76 9.23 -15.54 -7.72
C THR A 76 9.01 -16.01 -9.16
N LEU A 77 7.76 -16.32 -9.54
CA LEU A 77 7.42 -16.75 -10.90
C LEU A 77 6.82 -15.61 -11.72
N ASN A 78 5.78 -14.95 -11.20
CA ASN A 78 5.15 -13.78 -11.82
C ASN A 78 5.28 -12.58 -10.88
N ASP A 79 5.84 -11.49 -11.38
CA ASP A 79 5.96 -10.23 -10.65
C ASP A 79 5.24 -9.13 -11.44
N ASN A 80 3.98 -8.87 -11.06
CA ASN A 80 3.16 -7.78 -11.59
C ASN A 80 3.18 -6.56 -10.65
N SER A 81 4.16 -6.51 -9.75
CA SER A 81 4.30 -5.42 -8.78
C SER A 81 4.64 -4.13 -9.49
N GLY A 82 4.01 -3.05 -9.05
CA GLY A 82 4.22 -1.77 -9.70
C GLY A 82 3.49 -0.63 -9.03
N TRP A 83 3.80 0.56 -9.54
CA TRP A 83 3.11 1.78 -9.14
C TRP A 83 1.74 1.83 -9.82
N ARG A 84 0.72 2.07 -9.01
CA ARG A 84 -0.65 2.28 -9.43
C ARG A 84 -1.06 3.70 -9.05
N ARG A 85 -1.90 4.31 -9.87
CA ARG A 85 -2.46 5.64 -9.62
C ARG A 85 -3.98 5.58 -9.66
N ILE A 86 -4.59 6.19 -8.66
CA ILE A 86 -6.03 6.43 -8.56
C ILE A 86 -6.25 7.94 -8.58
N GLU A 87 -7.09 8.40 -9.49
CA GLU A 87 -7.41 9.82 -9.65
C GLU A 87 -8.92 10.04 -9.70
N ARG A 88 -9.37 11.13 -9.08
CA ARG A 88 -10.76 11.57 -9.18
C ARG A 88 -10.90 12.57 -10.32
N VAL A 89 -11.46 12.11 -11.44
CA VAL A 89 -11.78 12.95 -12.62
C VAL A 89 -13.27 13.31 -12.55
N GLY A 90 -13.56 14.48 -12.00
CA GLY A 90 -14.93 14.95 -11.76
C GLY A 90 -15.69 14.07 -10.76
N LYS A 91 -16.71 13.34 -11.23
CA LYS A 91 -17.51 12.40 -10.41
C LYS A 91 -17.01 10.95 -10.49
N ARG A 92 -15.97 10.66 -11.28
CA ARG A 92 -15.47 9.30 -11.50
C ARG A 92 -14.12 9.10 -10.84
N ILE A 93 -13.88 7.87 -10.37
CA ILE A 93 -12.58 7.42 -9.90
C ILE A 93 -11.98 6.57 -11.02
N VAL A 94 -10.76 6.92 -11.45
CA VAL A 94 -10.03 6.25 -12.53
C VAL A 94 -8.78 5.61 -11.94
N ARG A 95 -8.56 4.33 -12.22
CA ARG A 95 -7.34 3.59 -11.83
C ARG A 95 -6.48 3.33 -13.06
N SER A 96 -5.18 3.53 -12.94
CA SER A 96 -4.21 3.31 -14.02
C SER A 96 -2.87 2.82 -13.47
N GLU A 97 -2.04 2.22 -14.33
CA GLU A 97 -0.64 1.93 -14.04
C GLU A 97 0.20 3.19 -14.21
N LEU A 98 1.12 3.41 -13.26
CA LEU A 98 2.08 4.50 -13.33
C LEU A 98 3.44 3.94 -13.74
N HIS A 99 3.89 4.31 -14.92
CA HIS A 99 5.22 3.99 -15.41
C HIS A 99 6.17 5.14 -15.05
N VAL A 100 7.25 4.84 -14.33
CA VAL A 100 8.31 5.80 -14.02
C VAL A 100 9.47 5.51 -14.96
N ALA A 101 9.87 6.51 -15.76
CA ALA A 101 10.94 6.42 -16.76
C ALA A 101 12.32 6.68 -16.16
#